data_AF-A0A8T3WVT8-F1
#
_entry.id   AF-A0A8T3WVT8-F1
#
_cell.length_a   1.000
_cell.length_b   1.000
_cell.length_c   1.000
_cell.angle_alpha   90.00
_cell.angle_beta   90.00
_cell.angle_gamma   90.00
#
_symmetry.space_group_name_H-M   'P 1'
#
loop_
_entity.id
_entity.type
_entity.pdbx_description
1 polymer ?
#
loop_
_entity_poly.entity_id
_entity_poly.type
_entity_poly.pdbx_seq_one_letter_code
_entity_poly.pdbx_strand_id
1 'polypeptide(L)'
;MINRGKTGILLFLLFSLTVTVFAEGDGDLEFFGLEAEKLLYLGSAVLAAALCAVAAIAFARTQRTRLLFVVLAFALFALQGFLLSHELFFPEWSWVDPIASVLSFGIMLAFFFGMVKK
;
A
#
# COMPACT_ATOMS: atom_id res chain seq x y z
N MET A 1 23.97 -26.10 -13.00
CA MET A 1 23.90 -24.72 -12.47
C MET A 1 22.47 -24.22 -12.56
N ILE A 2 21.69 -24.36 -11.48
CA ILE A 2 20.27 -23.94 -11.44
C ILE A 2 20.24 -22.43 -11.20
N ASN A 3 19.62 -21.72 -12.14
CA ASN A 3 19.63 -20.27 -12.26
C ASN A 3 18.73 -19.63 -11.19
N ARG A 4 19.31 -19.32 -10.02
CA ARG A 4 18.62 -18.82 -8.81
C ARG A 4 17.76 -17.56 -9.02
N GLY A 5 18.00 -16.79 -10.08
CA GLY A 5 17.19 -15.61 -10.41
C GLY A 5 15.81 -15.93 -11.00
N LYS A 6 15.67 -17.07 -11.71
CA LYS A 6 14.41 -17.43 -12.37
C LYS A 6 13.38 -18.05 -11.41
N THR A 7 13.85 -18.79 -10.41
CA THR A 7 12.99 -19.43 -9.40
C THR A 7 12.29 -18.42 -8.50
N GLY A 8 12.93 -17.28 -8.18
CA GLY A 8 12.30 -16.22 -7.38
C GLY A 8 11.15 -15.52 -8.10
N ILE A 9 11.31 -15.24 -9.39
CA ILE A 9 10.25 -14.65 -10.23
C ILE A 9 9.09 -15.63 -10.40
N LEU A 10 9.40 -16.92 -10.57
CA LEU A 10 8.39 -17.97 -10.71
C LEU A 10 7.59 -18.17 -9.41
N LEU A 11 8.25 -18.13 -8.25
CA LEU A 11 7.58 -18.14 -6.94
C LEU A 11 6.72 -16.90 -6.71
N PHE A 12 7.21 -15.71 -7.08
CA PHE A 12 6.44 -14.47 -6.97
C PHE A 12 5.21 -14.48 -7.89
N LEU A 13 5.35 -15.00 -9.12
CA LEU A 13 4.23 -15.15 -10.05
C LEU A 13 3.23 -16.20 -9.58
N LEU A 14 3.69 -17.33 -9.01
CA LEU A 14 2.79 -18.33 -8.43
C LEU A 14 2.06 -17.79 -7.20
N PHE A 15 2.72 -17.02 -6.35
CA PHE A 15 2.10 -16.35 -5.21
C PHE A 15 1.08 -15.29 -5.65
N SER A 16 1.44 -14.45 -6.62
CA SER A 16 0.52 -13.52 -7.26
C SER A 16 -0.71 -14.24 -7.81
N LEU A 17 -0.53 -15.34 -8.53
CA LEU A 17 -1.61 -16.11 -9.14
C LEU A 17 -2.54 -16.71 -8.09
N THR A 18 -1.99 -17.22 -6.97
CA THR A 18 -2.83 -17.71 -5.86
C THR A 18 -3.65 -16.59 -5.24
N VAL A 19 -3.10 -15.38 -5.09
CA VAL A 19 -3.86 -14.24 -4.57
C VAL A 19 -4.98 -13.83 -5.54
N THR A 20 -4.72 -13.83 -6.85
CA THR A 20 -5.76 -13.51 -7.85
C THR A 20 -6.86 -14.56 -7.92
N VAL A 21 -6.52 -15.85 -7.86
CA VAL A 21 -7.50 -16.95 -7.88
C VAL A 21 -8.33 -16.98 -6.59
N PHE A 22 -7.76 -16.57 -5.45
CA PHE A 22 -8.55 -16.34 -4.23
C PHE A 22 -9.48 -15.13 -4.35
N ALA A 23 -9.15 -14.12 -5.17
CA ALA A 23 -9.96 -12.92 -5.36
C ALA A 23 -11.11 -13.10 -6.37
N GLU A 24 -11.06 -14.12 -7.24
CA GLU A 24 -12.08 -14.40 -8.26
C GLU A 24 -13.14 -15.44 -7.82
N GLY A 25 -13.12 -15.84 -6.54
CA GLY A 25 -14.20 -16.62 -5.92
C GLY A 25 -15.42 -15.73 -5.69
N ASP A 26 -16.48 -15.99 -6.46
CA ASP A 26 -17.74 -15.25 -6.62
C ASP A 26 -18.59 -15.11 -5.33
N GLY A 27 -18.08 -14.34 -4.38
CA GLY A 27 -18.78 -13.89 -3.19
C GLY A 27 -17.81 -13.06 -2.37
N ASP A 28 -18.20 -11.83 -2.04
CA ASP A 28 -17.46 -10.98 -1.11
C ASP A 28 -16.88 -11.86 0.00
N LEU A 29 -15.56 -11.97 0.06
CA LEU A 29 -14.88 -12.84 1.03
C LEU A 29 -15.10 -12.21 2.41
N GLU A 30 -16.26 -12.53 3.00
CA GLU A 30 -16.66 -12.13 4.34
C GLU A 30 -15.90 -13.02 5.33
N PHE A 31 -14.70 -12.58 5.71
CA PHE A 31 -13.97 -13.21 6.79
C PHE A 31 -14.49 -12.63 8.11
N PHE A 32 -15.24 -13.41 8.90
CA PHE A 32 -15.90 -12.96 10.15
C PHE A 32 -16.99 -11.88 9.96
N GLY A 33 -17.68 -11.83 8.81
CA GLY A 33 -18.72 -10.80 8.56
C GLY A 33 -18.14 -9.39 8.36
N LEU A 34 -16.82 -9.31 8.12
CA LEU A 34 -16.12 -8.12 7.67
C LEU A 34 -15.57 -8.40 6.29
N GLU A 35 -15.72 -7.44 5.38
CA GLU A 35 -15.15 -7.52 4.04
C GLU A 35 -13.61 -7.65 4.16
N ALA A 36 -13.06 -8.79 3.71
CA ALA A 36 -11.63 -9.07 3.80
C ALA A 36 -10.78 -8.00 3.10
N GLU A 37 -11.33 -7.38 2.06
CA GLU A 37 -10.74 -6.24 1.36
C GLU A 37 -10.47 -5.05 2.33
N LYS A 38 -11.44 -4.68 3.16
CA LYS A 38 -11.28 -3.59 4.14
C LYS A 38 -10.25 -3.92 5.21
N LEU A 39 -10.18 -5.19 5.63
CA LEU A 39 -9.12 -5.67 6.54
C LEU A 39 -7.74 -5.59 5.90
N LEU A 40 -7.62 -5.91 4.60
CA LEU A 40 -6.37 -5.76 3.86
C LEU A 40 -5.97 -4.29 3.71
N TYR A 41 -6.92 -3.38 3.47
CA TYR A 41 -6.64 -1.94 3.47
C TYR A 41 -6.15 -1.46 4.83
N LEU A 42 -6.77 -1.91 5.93
CA LEU A 42 -6.31 -1.57 7.28
C LEU A 42 -4.90 -2.12 7.55
N GLY A 43 -4.64 -3.38 7.20
CA GLY A 43 -3.33 -4.02 7.36
C GLY A 43 -2.25 -3.32 6.56
N SER A 44 -2.55 -2.95 5.31
CA SER A 44 -1.63 -2.18 4.47
C SER A 44 -1.38 -0.77 5.01
N ALA A 45 -2.38 -0.10 5.58
CA ALA A 45 -2.23 1.20 6.23
C ALA A 45 -1.29 1.14 7.44
N VAL A 46 -1.44 0.12 8.29
CA VAL A 46 -0.54 -0.10 9.44
C VAL A 46 0.89 -0.37 8.98
N LEU A 47 1.06 -1.20 7.96
CA LEU A 47 2.37 -1.50 7.40
C LEU A 47 3.01 -0.25 6.75
N ALA A 48 2.22 0.55 6.04
CA ALA A 48 2.63 1.84 5.49
C ALA A 48 3.07 2.81 6.58
N ALA A 49 2.34 2.89 7.70
CA ALA A 49 2.69 3.73 8.83
C ALA A 49 4.02 3.28 9.48
N ALA A 50 4.24 1.98 9.63
CA ALA A 50 5.50 1.43 10.12
C ALA A 50 6.68 1.78 9.18
N LEU A 51 6.49 1.61 7.86
CA LEU A 51 7.49 2.00 6.86
C LEU A 51 7.73 3.51 6.84
N CYS A 52 6.68 4.32 7.04
CA CYS A 52 6.77 5.77 7.17
C CYS A 52 7.67 6.14 8.36
N ALA A 53 7.47 5.51 9.53
CA ALA A 53 8.31 5.74 10.70
C ALA A 53 9.78 5.38 10.44
N VAL A 54 10.04 4.23 9.82
CA VAL A 54 11.42 3.82 9.45
C VAL A 54 12.03 4.81 8.45
N ALA A 55 11.29 5.23 7.44
CA ALA A 55 11.74 6.22 6.46
C ALA A 55 11.99 7.59 7.11
N ALA A 56 11.18 8.00 8.09
CA ALA A 56 11.33 9.25 8.82
C ALA A 56 12.59 9.23 9.69
N ILE A 57 12.86 8.11 10.38
CA ILE A 57 14.11 7.90 11.12
C ILE A 57 15.31 7.93 10.18
N ALA A 58 15.24 7.25 9.03
CA ALA A 58 16.30 7.25 8.03
C ALA A 58 16.54 8.66 7.46
N PHE A 59 15.47 9.44 7.26
CA PHE A 59 15.57 10.83 6.82
C PHE A 59 16.25 11.70 7.89
N ALA A 60 15.84 11.58 9.16
CA ALA A 60 16.43 12.33 10.26
C ALA A 60 17.95 12.11 10.37
N ARG A 61 18.43 10.90 10.06
CA ARG A 61 19.87 10.56 10.12
C ARG A 61 20.65 10.98 8.87
N THR A 62 20.03 10.98 7.68
CA THR A 62 20.74 11.16 6.41
C THR A 62 20.54 12.55 5.80
N GLN A 63 19.50 13.29 6.19
CA GLN A 63 19.13 14.62 5.67
C GLN A 63 19.02 14.72 4.13
N ARG A 64 18.89 13.57 3.43
CA ARG A 64 18.72 13.57 1.98
C ARG A 64 17.28 13.88 1.62
N THR A 65 17.10 14.92 0.81
CA THR A 65 15.79 15.35 0.28
C THR A 65 15.05 14.23 -0.44
N ARG A 66 15.76 13.27 -1.03
CA ARG A 66 15.19 12.05 -1.60
C ARG A 66 14.34 11.24 -0.63
N LEU A 67 14.75 11.14 0.64
CA LEU A 67 14.04 10.36 1.64
C LEU A 67 12.75 11.07 2.10
N LEU A 68 12.66 12.40 2.01
CA LEU A 68 11.41 13.12 2.30
C LEU A 68 10.28 12.69 1.39
N PHE A 69 10.55 12.49 0.11
CA PHE A 69 9.55 12.04 -0.84
C PHE A 69 9.06 10.62 -0.54
N VAL A 70 9.96 9.75 -0.06
CA VAL A 70 9.63 8.39 0.36
C VAL A 70 8.76 8.42 1.63
N VAL A 71 9.12 9.24 2.62
CA VAL A 71 8.31 9.46 3.83
C VAL A 71 6.93 9.99 3.46
N LEU A 72 6.86 10.99 2.57
CA LEU A 72 5.61 11.57 2.11
C LEU A 72 4.75 10.53 1.38
N ALA A 73 5.34 9.71 0.52
CA ALA A 73 4.65 8.63 -0.17
C ALA A 73 4.06 7.61 0.80
N PHE A 74 4.82 7.16 1.80
CA PHE A 74 4.32 6.24 2.81
C PHE A 74 3.27 6.87 3.74
N ALA A 75 3.40 8.16 4.05
CA ALA A 75 2.40 8.88 4.82
C ALA A 75 1.07 9.00 4.05
N LEU A 76 1.12 9.37 2.77
CA LEU A 76 -0.05 9.41 1.90
C LEU A 76 -0.67 8.02 1.72
N PHE A 77 0.15 6.98 1.60
CA PHE A 77 -0.33 5.60 1.47
C PHE A 77 -0.99 5.09 2.76
N ALA A 78 -0.44 5.42 3.93
CA ALA A 78 -1.08 5.14 5.21
C ALA A 78 -2.41 5.86 5.35
N LEU A 79 -2.48 7.13 4.92
CA LEU A 79 -3.73 7.91 4.91
C LEU A 79 -4.76 7.29 3.96
N GLN A 80 -4.36 6.89 2.75
CA GLN A 80 -5.24 6.25 1.78
C GLN A 80 -5.80 4.93 2.32
N GLY A 81 -4.94 4.07 2.87
CA GLY A 81 -5.39 2.79 3.43
C GLY A 81 -6.32 2.99 4.62
N PHE A 82 -6.07 4.01 5.45
CA PHE A 82 -6.98 4.36 6.54
C PHE A 82 -8.34 4.83 6.02
N LEU A 83 -8.36 5.70 5.00
CA LEU A 83 -9.59 6.12 4.34
C LEU A 83 -10.35 4.93 3.75
N LEU A 84 -9.71 4.01 3.04
CA LEU A 84 -10.42 2.85 2.47
C LEU A 84 -10.92 1.88 3.54
N SER A 85 -10.26 1.81 4.69
CA SER A 85 -10.70 1.00 5.83
C SER A 85 -11.77 1.67 6.71
N HIS A 86 -12.09 2.95 6.49
CA HIS A 86 -12.95 3.73 7.40
C HIS A 86 -14.38 3.17 7.50
N GLU A 87 -14.84 2.48 6.46
CA GLU A 87 -16.17 1.86 6.37
C GLU A 87 -16.38 0.75 7.40
N LEU A 88 -15.29 0.25 8.00
CA LEU A 88 -15.36 -0.68 9.14
C LEU A 88 -15.88 -0.01 10.42
N PHE A 89 -15.71 1.31 10.54
CA PHE A 89 -16.01 2.07 11.75
C PHE A 89 -17.15 3.09 11.56
N PHE A 90 -17.37 3.56 10.33
CA PHE A 90 -18.32 4.62 9.99
C PHE A 90 -19.12 4.27 8.72
N PRO A 91 -20.31 4.89 8.52
CA PRO A 91 -21.08 4.72 7.29
C PRO A 91 -20.33 5.25 6.07
N GLU A 92 -20.57 4.62 4.92
CA GLU A 92 -19.92 4.90 3.64
C GLU A 92 -20.04 6.39 3.24
N TRP A 93 -18.91 6.98 2.89
CA TRP A 93 -18.78 8.37 2.53
C TRP A 93 -18.47 8.51 1.04
N SER A 94 -19.39 9.07 0.25
CA SER A 94 -19.28 9.17 -1.22
C SER A 94 -18.09 9.98 -1.76
N TRP A 95 -17.32 10.63 -0.89
CA TRP A 95 -16.16 11.45 -1.20
C TRP A 95 -14.84 10.71 -0.93
N VAL A 96 -14.90 9.52 -0.33
CA VAL A 96 -13.71 8.70 -0.02
C VAL A 96 -13.07 8.14 -1.28
N ASP A 97 -13.85 7.62 -2.22
CA ASP A 97 -13.35 7.10 -3.51
C ASP A 97 -12.57 8.11 -4.36
N PRO A 98 -13.09 9.34 -4.61
CA PRO A 98 -12.34 10.33 -5.38
C PRO A 98 -11.08 10.78 -4.61
N ILE A 99 -11.15 10.90 -3.28
CA ILE A 99 -10.00 11.26 -2.45
C ILE A 99 -8.93 10.16 -2.50
N ALA A 100 -9.31 8.90 -2.35
CA ALA A 100 -8.40 7.75 -2.43
C ALA A 100 -7.69 7.69 -3.78
N SER A 101 -8.41 7.98 -4.87
CA SER A 101 -7.83 8.08 -6.21
C SER A 101 -6.81 9.22 -6.32
N VAL A 102 -7.13 10.42 -5.80
CA VAL A 102 -6.21 11.56 -5.77
C VAL A 102 -4.97 11.24 -4.91
N LEU A 103 -5.13 10.55 -3.79
CA LEU A 103 -4.01 10.09 -2.96
C LEU A 103 -3.11 9.12 -3.72
N SER A 104 -3.68 8.16 -4.47
CA SER A 104 -2.91 7.23 -5.30
C SER A 104 -2.02 7.97 -6.32
N PHE A 105 -2.57 8.97 -7.00
CA PHE A 105 -1.80 9.85 -7.87
C PHE A 105 -0.73 10.65 -7.12
N GLY A 106 -1.07 11.19 -5.94
CA GLY A 106 -0.12 11.90 -5.07
C GLY A 106 1.06 11.03 -4.63
N ILE A 107 0.81 9.76 -4.33
CA ILE A 107 1.83 8.78 -3.94
C ILE A 107 2.77 8.49 -5.12
N MET A 108 2.23 8.24 -6.32
CA MET A 108 3.05 8.06 -7.52
C MET A 108 3.91 9.30 -7.81
N LEU A 109 3.33 10.50 -7.71
CA LEU A 109 4.07 11.75 -7.89
C LEU A 109 5.19 11.88 -6.85
N ALA A 110 4.91 11.61 -5.58
CA ALA A 110 5.93 11.64 -4.53
C ALA A 110 7.07 10.67 -4.85
N PHE A 111 6.78 9.42 -5.22
CA PHE A 111 7.80 8.46 -5.63
C PHE A 111 8.60 8.93 -6.86
N PHE A 112 7.92 9.47 -7.86
CA PHE A 112 8.56 9.97 -9.07
C PHE A 112 9.52 11.13 -8.76
N PHE A 113 9.08 12.13 -7.99
CA PHE A 113 9.95 13.22 -7.55
C PHE A 113 11.12 12.73 -6.70
N GLY A 114 10.92 11.73 -5.84
CA GLY A 114 11.97 11.08 -5.08
C GLY A 114 12.99 10.33 -5.94
N MET A 115 12.63 9.90 -7.16
CA MET A 115 13.58 9.31 -8.11
C MET A 115 14.30 10.36 -8.95
N VAL A 116 13.61 11.41 -9.37
CA VAL A 116 14.16 12.45 -10.25
C VAL A 116 15.12 13.39 -9.50
N LYS A 117 14.84 13.71 -8.23
CA LYS A 117 15.80 14.44 -7.40
C LYS A 117 16.95 13.51 -6.99
N LYS A 118 18.14 13.77 -7.56
CA LYS A 118 19.41 13.19 -7.13
C LYS A 118 19.81 13.66 -5.73
#